data_AF-A0A970ASB0-F1
#
_entry.id   AF-A0A970ASB0-F1
#
_cell.length_a   1.000
_cell.length_b   1.000
_cell.length_c   1.000
_cell.angle_alpha   90.00
_cell.angle_beta   90.00
_cell.angle_gamma   90.00
#
_symmetry.space_group_name_H-M   'P 1'
#
loop_
_entity.id
_entity.type
_entity.pdbx_description
1 polymer ?
#
loop_
_entity_poly.entity_id
_entity_poly.type
_entity_poly.pdbx_seq_one_letter_code
_entity_poly.pdbx_strand_id
1 'polypeptide(L)'
;MLPICQEVETLPGHLADTVQGERLHQLLTDFDFIEAKLEALGVQALIEDYDLAINSDVLLSGKQTESLRLIQGAIRKSAHVFEMDKTQLAVHLWSRLQDFEIPEIKQLVEQAKHSRNSSCLWPLKANLERANEGALRTFVGHSDSVYSVAIAPDGKTAISASGDDTLKIWDLLTGKGIASFSGENEFTCCAIAPDGVTVVAGDRSGRVHFLRLEGVSGGG
;
A
#
# COMPACT_ATOMS: atom_id res chain seq x y z
N MET A 1 -3.85 -34.15 -9.71
CA MET A 1 -3.27 -32.80 -9.68
C MET A 1 -4.21 -31.72 -10.25
N LEU A 2 -5.15 -32.04 -11.16
CA LEU A 2 -6.09 -31.06 -11.75
C LEU A 2 -7.26 -30.55 -10.86
N PRO A 3 -7.87 -31.31 -9.93
CA PRO A 3 -9.10 -30.84 -9.26
C PRO A 3 -8.85 -29.74 -8.21
N ILE A 4 -7.66 -29.69 -7.61
CA ILE A 4 -7.32 -28.73 -6.54
C ILE A 4 -7.16 -27.31 -7.12
N CYS A 5 -6.58 -27.17 -8.32
CA CYS A 5 -6.37 -25.85 -8.94
C CYS A 5 -7.70 -25.16 -9.27
N GLN A 6 -8.71 -25.91 -9.72
CA GLN A 6 -9.99 -25.36 -10.15
C GLN A 6 -10.82 -24.83 -8.97
N GLU A 7 -10.72 -25.51 -7.81
CA GLU A 7 -11.36 -25.08 -6.57
C GLU A 7 -10.71 -23.81 -6.01
N VAL A 8 -9.37 -23.75 -5.99
CA VAL A 8 -8.64 -22.56 -5.51
C VAL A 8 -8.85 -21.33 -6.38
N GLU A 9 -9.03 -21.51 -7.70
CA GLU A 9 -9.28 -20.43 -8.65
C GLU A 9 -10.63 -19.76 -8.44
N THR A 10 -11.70 -20.55 -8.37
CA THR A 10 -13.08 -20.05 -8.51
C THR A 10 -13.81 -19.84 -7.19
N LEU A 11 -13.34 -20.45 -6.10
CA LEU A 11 -14.03 -20.45 -4.81
C LEU A 11 -14.24 -19.04 -4.21
N PRO A 12 -13.25 -18.11 -4.23
CA PRO A 12 -13.47 -16.74 -3.73
C PRO A 12 -14.56 -15.98 -4.50
N GLY A 13 -14.56 -16.12 -5.84
CA GLY A 13 -15.60 -15.57 -6.71
C GLY A 13 -16.98 -16.10 -6.36
N HIS A 14 -17.13 -17.42 -6.22
CA HIS A 14 -18.39 -18.04 -5.85
C HIS A 14 -18.90 -17.64 -4.45
N LEU A 15 -18.00 -17.48 -3.47
CA LEU A 15 -18.39 -17.01 -2.14
C LEU A 15 -18.81 -15.54 -2.14
N ALA A 16 -18.17 -14.70 -2.95
CA ALA A 16 -18.58 -13.32 -3.15
C ALA A 16 -19.96 -13.23 -3.84
N ASP A 17 -20.18 -14.00 -4.90
CA ASP A 17 -21.44 -14.01 -5.66
C ASP A 17 -22.62 -14.51 -4.81
N THR A 18 -22.37 -15.43 -3.88
CA THR A 18 -23.38 -15.99 -2.97
C THR A 18 -23.53 -15.17 -1.67
N VAL A 19 -22.88 -14.01 -1.57
CA VAL A 19 -22.92 -13.10 -0.42
C VAL A 19 -22.47 -13.78 0.89
N GLN A 20 -21.56 -14.75 0.79
CA GLN A 20 -21.02 -15.49 1.95
C GLN A 20 -19.78 -14.79 2.51
N GLY A 21 -19.96 -13.54 2.94
CA GLY A 21 -18.89 -12.67 3.42
C GLY A 21 -18.02 -13.25 4.53
N GLU A 22 -18.61 -13.86 5.56
CA GLU A 22 -17.85 -14.48 6.65
C GLU A 22 -16.96 -15.63 6.17
N ARG A 23 -17.47 -16.44 5.23
CA ARG A 23 -16.73 -17.59 4.71
C ARG A 23 -15.63 -17.16 3.75
N LEU A 24 -15.88 -16.11 2.96
CA LEU A 24 -14.88 -15.45 2.13
C LEU A 24 -13.77 -14.84 2.99
N HIS A 25 -14.13 -14.18 4.09
CA HIS A 25 -13.18 -13.63 5.05
C HIS A 25 -12.31 -14.72 5.68
N GLN A 26 -12.94 -15.79 6.19
CA GLN A 26 -12.22 -16.94 6.75
C GLN A 26 -11.23 -17.52 5.74
N LEU A 27 -11.67 -17.73 4.50
CA LEU A 27 -10.83 -18.26 3.41
C LEU A 27 -9.62 -17.36 3.12
N LEU A 28 -9.83 -16.05 3.04
CA LEU A 28 -8.77 -15.06 2.79
C LEU A 28 -7.92 -14.73 4.04
N THR A 29 -8.22 -15.34 5.19
CA THR A 29 -7.37 -15.29 6.39
C THR A 29 -6.74 -16.64 6.72
N ASP A 30 -6.96 -17.66 5.89
CA ASP A 30 -6.40 -18.99 6.06
C ASP A 30 -5.06 -19.09 5.33
N PHE A 31 -3.98 -19.36 6.07
CA PHE A 31 -2.64 -19.38 5.48
C PHE A 31 -2.48 -20.48 4.43
N ASP A 32 -3.05 -21.67 4.64
CA ASP A 32 -2.91 -22.80 3.72
C ASP A 32 -3.61 -22.48 2.38
N PHE A 33 -4.77 -21.82 2.42
CA PHE A 33 -5.43 -21.32 1.21
C PHE A 33 -4.58 -20.29 0.47
N ILE A 34 -4.04 -19.29 1.19
CA ILE A 34 -3.20 -18.23 0.61
C ILE A 34 -1.95 -18.84 -0.05
N GLU A 35 -1.28 -19.77 0.63
CA GLU A 35 -0.12 -20.48 0.12
C GLU A 35 -0.48 -21.29 -1.13
N ALA A 36 -1.54 -22.10 -1.07
CA ALA A 36 -1.99 -22.90 -2.20
C ALA A 36 -2.36 -22.04 -3.43
N LYS A 37 -3.02 -20.89 -3.22
CA LYS A 37 -3.38 -19.97 -4.30
C LYS A 37 -2.18 -19.28 -4.90
N LEU A 38 -1.25 -18.86 -4.06
CA LEU A 38 0.02 -18.28 -4.52
C LEU A 38 0.83 -19.29 -5.35
N GLU A 39 0.90 -20.55 -4.90
CA GLU A 39 1.58 -21.63 -5.60
C GLU A 39 0.93 -21.92 -6.96
N ALA A 40 -0.39 -22.07 -6.99
CA ALA A 40 -1.12 -22.49 -8.19
C ALA A 40 -1.29 -21.39 -9.25
N LEU A 41 -1.63 -20.16 -8.83
CA LEU A 41 -2.11 -19.10 -9.73
C LEU A 41 -1.25 -17.82 -9.67
N GLY A 42 -0.40 -17.70 -8.66
CA GLY A 42 0.50 -16.56 -8.50
C GLY A 42 -0.10 -15.39 -7.73
N VAL A 43 0.74 -14.41 -7.43
CA VAL A 43 0.41 -13.32 -6.51
C VAL A 43 -0.68 -12.40 -7.04
N GLN A 44 -0.78 -12.22 -8.36
CA GLN A 44 -1.78 -11.35 -8.98
C GLN A 44 -3.20 -11.90 -8.82
N ALA A 45 -3.40 -13.20 -9.09
CA ALA A 45 -4.69 -13.86 -8.90
C ALA A 45 -5.14 -13.83 -7.44
N LEU A 46 -4.19 -13.96 -6.50
CA LEU A 46 -4.46 -13.80 -5.08
C LEU A 46 -4.89 -12.36 -4.75
N ILE A 47 -4.17 -11.34 -5.25
CA ILE A 47 -4.53 -9.92 -5.02
C ILE A 47 -5.94 -9.60 -5.52
N GLU A 48 -6.34 -10.16 -6.66
CA GLU A 48 -7.67 -9.98 -7.26
C GLU A 48 -8.80 -10.50 -6.35
N ASP A 49 -8.62 -11.61 -5.63
CA ASP A 49 -9.61 -12.07 -4.65
C ASP A 49 -9.77 -11.09 -3.48
N TYR A 50 -8.66 -10.53 -3.00
CA TYR A 50 -8.72 -9.53 -1.93
C TYR A 50 -9.39 -8.26 -2.43
N ASP A 51 -9.12 -7.82 -3.67
CA ASP A 51 -9.81 -6.67 -4.27
C ASP A 51 -11.32 -6.94 -4.41
N LEU A 52 -11.71 -8.14 -4.82
CA LEU A 52 -13.11 -8.56 -4.89
C LEU A 52 -13.80 -8.47 -3.52
N ALA A 53 -13.13 -8.96 -2.46
CA ALA A 53 -13.67 -8.97 -1.12
C ALA A 53 -13.73 -7.55 -0.49
N ILE A 54 -12.69 -6.73 -0.70
CA ILE A 54 -12.53 -5.40 -0.08
C ILE A 54 -13.42 -4.35 -0.75
N ASN A 55 -13.64 -4.43 -2.07
CA ASN A 55 -14.41 -3.44 -2.82
C ASN A 55 -15.93 -3.66 -2.76
N SER A 56 -16.40 -4.67 -2.02
CA SER A 56 -17.83 -4.94 -1.86
C SER A 56 -18.35 -4.45 -0.51
N ASP A 57 -19.22 -3.44 -0.56
CA ASP A 57 -19.78 -2.79 0.62
C ASP A 57 -20.78 -3.66 1.41
N VAL A 58 -21.21 -4.80 0.85
CA VAL A 58 -22.24 -5.68 1.44
C VAL A 58 -21.64 -6.96 2.03
N LEU A 59 -20.43 -7.36 1.59
CA LEU A 59 -19.87 -8.65 1.96
C LEU A 59 -19.26 -8.66 3.36
N LEU A 60 -18.54 -7.63 3.75
CA LEU A 60 -17.70 -7.66 4.95
C LEU A 60 -18.06 -6.56 5.94
N SER A 61 -17.93 -6.87 7.23
CA SER A 61 -17.93 -5.82 8.26
C SER A 61 -16.67 -4.96 8.15
N GLY A 62 -16.72 -3.71 8.61
CA GLY A 62 -15.56 -2.81 8.53
C GLY A 62 -14.28 -3.35 9.20
N LYS A 63 -14.41 -4.18 10.25
CA LYS A 63 -13.27 -4.87 10.89
C LYS A 63 -12.69 -5.96 9.99
N GLN A 64 -13.55 -6.76 9.35
CA GLN A 64 -13.13 -7.79 8.41
C GLN A 64 -12.43 -7.17 7.20
N THR A 65 -13.00 -6.11 6.62
CA THR A 65 -12.38 -5.37 5.51
C THR A 65 -11.00 -4.84 5.89
N GLU A 66 -10.84 -4.30 7.11
CA GLU A 66 -9.56 -3.79 7.59
C GLU A 66 -8.51 -4.89 7.75
N SER A 67 -8.87 -6.03 8.33
CA SER A 67 -7.95 -7.18 8.43
C SER A 67 -7.48 -7.66 7.05
N LEU A 68 -8.38 -7.78 6.07
CA LEU A 68 -8.01 -8.16 4.70
C LEU A 68 -7.14 -7.10 4.02
N ARG A 69 -7.37 -5.80 4.25
CA ARG A 69 -6.51 -4.72 3.72
C ARG A 69 -5.08 -4.82 4.24
N LEU A 70 -4.90 -5.11 5.52
CA LEU A 70 -3.57 -5.27 6.11
C LEU A 70 -2.83 -6.47 5.51
N ILE A 71 -3.52 -7.61 5.37
CA ILE A 71 -2.93 -8.80 4.76
C ILE A 71 -2.61 -8.56 3.29
N GLN A 72 -3.54 -8.00 2.51
CA GLN A 72 -3.32 -7.63 1.11
C GLN A 72 -2.14 -6.64 0.97
N GLY A 73 -2.03 -5.66 1.87
CA GLY A 73 -0.91 -4.72 1.90
C GLY A 73 0.44 -5.41 2.12
N ALA A 74 0.51 -6.36 3.06
CA ALA A 74 1.71 -7.16 3.29
C ALA A 74 2.10 -8.01 2.07
N ILE A 75 1.10 -8.60 1.41
CA ILE A 75 1.28 -9.39 0.18
C ILE A 75 1.81 -8.51 -0.95
N ARG A 76 1.14 -7.38 -1.24
CA ARG A 76 1.54 -6.44 -2.30
C ARG A 76 2.96 -5.92 -2.12
N LYS A 77 3.36 -5.57 -0.89
CA LYS A 77 4.72 -5.12 -0.58
C LYS A 77 5.81 -6.16 -0.86
N SER A 78 5.43 -7.43 -0.91
CA SER A 78 6.35 -8.55 -1.11
C SER A 78 6.07 -9.30 -2.42
N ALA A 79 5.21 -8.75 -3.30
CA ALA A 79 4.78 -9.44 -4.51
C ALA A 79 5.95 -9.83 -5.43
N HIS A 80 6.91 -8.91 -5.62
CA HIS A 80 8.13 -9.17 -6.37
C HIS A 80 8.99 -10.29 -5.78
N VAL A 81 8.98 -10.48 -4.46
CA VAL A 81 9.69 -11.58 -3.79
C VAL A 81 8.98 -12.89 -4.09
N PHE A 82 7.65 -12.91 -4.04
CA PHE A 82 6.87 -14.12 -4.27
C PHE A 82 6.89 -14.60 -5.72
N GLU A 83 7.09 -13.68 -6.68
CA GLU A 83 7.34 -14.04 -8.08
C GLU A 83 8.66 -14.81 -8.25
N MET A 84 9.67 -14.48 -7.45
CA MET A 84 10.98 -15.15 -7.47
C MET A 84 11.02 -16.42 -6.60
N ASP A 85 10.42 -16.35 -5.41
CA ASP A 85 10.45 -17.40 -4.41
C ASP A 85 9.18 -17.38 -3.53
N LYS A 86 8.22 -18.22 -3.92
CA LYS A 86 6.92 -18.35 -3.23
C LYS A 86 7.05 -18.89 -1.80
N THR A 87 8.14 -19.57 -1.47
CA THR A 87 8.35 -20.17 -0.14
C THR A 87 8.59 -19.13 0.96
N GLN A 88 8.87 -17.87 0.58
CA GLN A 88 9.10 -16.77 1.52
C GLN A 88 7.81 -16.13 2.05
N LEU A 89 6.64 -16.60 1.62
CA LEU A 89 5.33 -16.08 2.04
C LEU A 89 5.20 -15.98 3.56
N ALA A 90 5.51 -17.06 4.28
CA ALA A 90 5.38 -17.14 5.74
C ALA A 90 6.22 -16.07 6.46
N VAL A 91 7.50 -15.94 6.09
CA VAL A 91 8.43 -14.99 6.71
C VAL A 91 8.01 -13.55 6.45
N HIS A 92 7.55 -13.25 5.23
CA HIS A 92 7.13 -11.91 4.85
C HIS A 92 5.81 -11.50 5.49
N LEU A 93 4.83 -12.40 5.57
CA LEU A 93 3.58 -12.14 6.29
C LEU A 93 3.85 -11.95 7.79
N TRP A 94 4.63 -12.83 8.42
CA TRP A 94 4.98 -12.70 9.83
C TRP A 94 5.68 -11.37 10.12
N SER A 95 6.76 -11.05 9.39
CA SER A 95 7.56 -9.84 9.61
C SER A 95 6.73 -8.55 9.48
N ARG A 96 5.74 -8.54 8.59
CA ARG A 96 4.93 -7.35 8.30
C ARG A 96 3.66 -7.24 9.13
N LEU A 97 3.18 -8.35 9.71
CA LEU A 97 1.87 -8.42 10.39
C LEU A 97 1.96 -8.74 11.89
N GLN A 98 3.13 -9.12 12.43
CA GLN A 98 3.28 -9.55 13.81
C GLN A 98 2.84 -8.54 14.89
N ASP A 99 2.88 -7.24 14.58
CA ASP A 99 2.60 -6.18 15.56
C ASP A 99 1.10 -5.82 15.63
N PHE A 100 0.24 -6.48 14.83
CA PHE A 100 -1.21 -6.22 14.86
C PHE A 100 -1.92 -7.03 15.95
N GLU A 101 -2.71 -6.33 16.76
CA GLU A 101 -3.58 -6.90 17.79
C GLU A 101 -4.95 -7.35 17.24
N ILE A 102 -4.97 -7.86 16.00
CA ILE A 102 -6.18 -8.36 15.32
C ILE A 102 -6.18 -9.90 15.41
N PRO A 103 -7.22 -10.53 15.98
CA PRO A 103 -7.24 -11.98 16.23
C PRO A 103 -6.97 -12.83 14.98
N GLU A 104 -7.56 -12.45 13.86
CA GLU A 104 -7.49 -13.21 12.61
C GLU A 104 -6.10 -13.10 11.98
N ILE A 105 -5.47 -11.92 12.09
CA ILE A 105 -4.08 -11.73 11.66
C ILE A 105 -3.13 -12.52 12.56
N LYS A 106 -3.34 -12.51 13.89
CA LYS A 106 -2.54 -13.32 14.81
C LYS A 106 -2.64 -14.80 14.50
N GLN A 107 -3.85 -15.29 14.20
CA GLN A 107 -4.07 -16.66 13.81
C GLN A 107 -3.35 -17.01 12.49
N LEU A 108 -3.49 -16.17 11.46
CA LEU A 108 -2.80 -16.35 10.17
C LEU A 108 -1.28 -16.39 10.33
N VAL A 109 -0.73 -15.47 11.12
CA VAL A 109 0.71 -15.39 11.40
C VAL A 109 1.20 -16.61 12.19
N GLU A 110 0.37 -17.16 13.08
CA GLU A 110 0.69 -18.38 13.82
C GLU A 110 0.60 -19.63 12.93
N GLN A 111 -0.37 -19.71 12.02
CA GLN A 111 -0.44 -20.78 11.01
C GLN A 111 0.80 -20.76 10.11
N ALA A 112 1.22 -19.58 9.66
CA ALA A 112 2.43 -19.40 8.85
C ALA A 112 3.69 -19.97 9.53
N LYS A 113 3.81 -19.85 10.87
CA LYS A 113 4.94 -20.43 11.63
C LYS A 113 4.98 -21.94 11.62
N HIS A 114 3.82 -22.58 11.54
CA HIS A 114 3.69 -24.03 11.61
C HIS A 114 3.64 -24.68 10.21
N SER A 115 3.71 -23.89 9.14
CA SER A 115 3.67 -24.43 7.77
C SER A 115 4.92 -25.27 7.46
N ARG A 116 4.70 -26.47 6.92
CA ARG A 116 5.74 -27.49 6.72
C ARG A 116 6.77 -27.15 5.64
N ASN A 117 6.47 -26.18 4.76
CA ASN A 117 7.40 -25.70 3.74
C ASN A 117 8.40 -24.66 4.25
N SER A 118 8.26 -24.23 5.50
CA SER A 118 9.10 -23.20 6.11
C SER A 118 10.41 -23.76 6.66
N SER A 119 11.30 -24.26 5.77
CA SER A 119 12.72 -24.45 6.10
C SER A 119 13.47 -23.11 6.07
N CYS A 120 12.89 -22.07 6.68
CA CYS A 120 13.40 -20.71 6.64
C CYS A 120 13.85 -20.25 8.04
N LEU A 121 14.95 -19.49 8.06
CA LEU A 121 15.49 -18.87 9.26
C LEU A 121 14.58 -17.70 9.64
N TRP A 122 13.94 -17.81 10.81
CA TRP A 122 13.12 -16.75 11.37
C TRP A 122 14.03 -15.64 11.91
N PRO A 123 13.92 -14.39 11.41
CA PRO A 123 14.67 -13.29 11.99
C PRO A 123 14.17 -13.05 13.42
N LEU A 124 15.08 -13.04 14.40
CA LEU A 124 14.76 -12.77 15.82
C LEU A 124 14.14 -11.37 16.07
N LYS A 125 14.24 -10.48 15.08
CA LYS A 125 13.70 -9.12 15.10
C LYS A 125 13.17 -8.80 13.71
N ALA A 126 11.87 -8.51 13.59
CA ALA A 126 11.27 -8.06 12.34
C ALA A 126 12.01 -6.80 11.85
N ASN A 127 12.58 -6.87 10.65
CA ASN A 127 13.42 -5.82 10.09
C ASN A 127 12.96 -5.43 8.67
N LEU A 128 11.67 -5.61 8.37
CA LEU A 128 11.07 -5.17 7.12
C LEU A 128 9.96 -4.17 7.46
N GLU A 129 10.03 -3.00 6.82
CA GLU A 129 9.16 -1.85 7.05
C GLU A 129 7.69 -2.25 7.20
N ARG A 130 7.05 -1.68 8.24
CA ARG A 130 5.63 -1.82 8.60
C ARG A 130 4.74 -2.00 7.36
N ALA A 131 3.78 -2.93 7.40
CA ALA A 131 2.75 -3.02 6.36
C ALA A 131 2.00 -1.69 6.12
N ASN A 132 2.08 -0.75 7.06
CA ASN A 132 1.21 0.42 7.15
C ASN A 132 1.85 1.73 6.70
N GLU A 133 3.10 1.73 6.24
CA GLU A 133 3.65 2.91 5.56
C GLU A 133 3.92 2.59 4.10
N GLY A 134 2.99 3.02 3.25
CA GLY A 134 3.18 3.07 1.81
C GLY A 134 2.87 1.76 1.09
N ALA A 135 1.63 1.63 0.63
CA ALA A 135 1.52 1.38 -0.80
C ALA A 135 2.46 2.38 -1.49
N LEU A 136 3.31 1.96 -2.43
CA LEU A 136 3.97 2.89 -3.32
C LEU A 136 2.87 3.73 -3.97
N ARG A 137 2.60 4.91 -3.40
CA ARG A 137 1.57 5.81 -3.88
C ARG A 137 2.24 6.69 -4.90
N THR A 138 2.02 6.35 -6.17
CA THR A 138 2.42 7.19 -7.28
C THR A 138 1.44 8.36 -7.37
N PHE A 139 1.94 9.56 -7.08
CA PHE A 139 1.17 10.78 -7.25
C PHE A 139 1.15 11.15 -8.73
N VAL A 140 0.05 10.81 -9.41
CA VAL A 140 -0.14 11.12 -10.84
C VAL A 140 -0.84 12.48 -10.96
N GLY A 141 -0.27 13.39 -11.74
CA GLY A 141 -0.90 14.69 -12.00
C GLY A 141 -0.04 15.70 -12.73
N HIS A 142 1.29 15.55 -12.70
CA HIS A 142 2.17 16.35 -13.57
C HIS A 142 2.11 15.84 -15.01
N SER A 143 2.13 16.77 -15.97
CA SER A 143 2.14 16.44 -17.41
C SER A 143 3.54 16.35 -18.02
N ASP A 144 4.58 16.67 -17.23
CA ASP A 144 5.98 16.55 -17.61
C ASP A 144 6.83 16.02 -16.44
N SER A 145 8.13 15.89 -16.67
CA SER A 145 9.14 15.41 -15.73
C SER A 145 9.08 16.17 -14.41
N VAL A 146 9.16 15.42 -13.31
CA VAL A 146 9.30 15.98 -11.95
C VAL A 146 10.78 16.11 -11.66
N TYR A 147 11.25 17.34 -11.45
CA TYR A 147 12.66 17.64 -11.23
C TYR A 147 13.05 17.64 -9.76
N SER A 148 12.11 17.97 -8.86
CA SER A 148 12.39 18.10 -7.43
C SER A 148 11.17 17.76 -6.59
N VAL A 149 11.42 17.26 -5.38
CA VAL A 149 10.39 16.97 -4.38
C VAL A 149 10.89 17.39 -3.00
N ALA A 150 10.01 17.93 -2.18
CA ALA A 150 10.28 18.30 -0.79
C ALA A 150 9.16 17.80 0.12
N ILE A 151 9.53 17.27 1.28
CA ILE A 151 8.59 16.81 2.32
C ILE A 151 8.51 17.88 3.40
N ALA A 152 7.30 18.21 3.84
CA ALA A 152 7.09 19.16 4.92
C ALA A 152 7.54 18.55 6.26
N PRO A 153 7.99 19.38 7.23
CA PRO A 153 8.39 18.90 8.56
C PRO A 153 7.27 18.16 9.32
N ASP A 154 6.01 18.38 8.94
CA ASP A 154 4.85 17.68 9.51
C ASP A 154 4.75 16.21 9.08
N GLY A 155 5.52 15.78 8.06
CA GLY A 155 5.50 14.44 7.49
C GLY A 155 4.20 14.06 6.76
N LYS A 156 3.26 15.00 6.61
CA LYS A 156 1.94 14.79 6.01
C LYS A 156 1.83 15.39 4.63
N THR A 157 2.64 16.38 4.32
CA THR A 157 2.56 17.14 3.07
C THR A 157 3.83 16.97 2.26
N ALA A 158 3.71 16.85 0.94
CA ALA A 158 4.83 16.91 0.01
C ALA A 158 4.57 17.92 -1.10
N ILE A 159 5.64 18.48 -1.66
CA ILE A 159 5.59 19.39 -2.81
C ILE A 159 6.47 18.82 -3.90
N SER A 160 5.99 18.84 -5.14
CA SER A 160 6.76 18.49 -6.32
C SER A 160 6.86 19.66 -7.29
N ALA A 161 8.02 19.80 -7.90
CA ALA A 161 8.33 20.76 -8.95
C ALA A 161 8.56 20.06 -10.29
N SER A 162 7.94 20.58 -11.35
CA SER A 162 7.94 19.92 -12.65
C SER A 162 8.23 20.89 -13.80
N GLY A 163 8.65 20.29 -14.92
CA GLY A 163 8.74 20.93 -16.23
C GLY A 163 7.39 21.29 -16.86
N ASP A 164 6.27 20.92 -16.24
CA ASP A 164 4.93 21.37 -16.68
C ASP A 164 4.57 22.80 -16.22
N ASP A 165 5.57 23.58 -15.83
CA ASP A 165 5.46 24.91 -15.24
C ASP A 165 4.64 24.96 -13.94
N THR A 166 4.46 23.82 -13.24
CA THR A 166 3.70 23.78 -11.99
C THR A 166 4.47 23.24 -10.78
N LEU A 167 4.06 23.74 -9.61
CA LEU A 167 4.30 23.11 -8.32
C LEU A 167 3.00 22.45 -7.87
N LYS A 168 3.05 21.20 -7.40
CA LYS A 168 1.89 20.51 -6.82
C LYS A 168 2.15 20.15 -5.38
N ILE A 169 1.12 20.32 -4.56
CA ILE A 169 1.11 19.98 -3.14
C ILE A 169 0.27 18.72 -2.97
N TRP A 170 0.78 17.77 -2.20
CA TRP A 170 0.20 16.44 -2.03
C TRP A 170 0.00 16.13 -0.55
N ASP A 171 -1.14 15.51 -0.25
CA ASP A 171 -1.38 14.85 1.03
C ASP A 171 -0.80 13.43 0.97
N LEU A 172 0.23 13.17 1.78
CA LEU A 172 0.91 11.89 1.84
C LEU A 172 0.07 10.77 2.47
N LEU A 173 -0.90 11.13 3.32
CA LEU A 173 -1.83 10.19 3.94
C LEU A 173 -2.88 9.72 2.93
N THR A 174 -3.47 10.66 2.18
CA THR A 174 -4.60 10.36 1.28
C THR A 174 -4.19 10.10 -0.17
N GLY A 175 -2.97 10.48 -0.58
CA GLY A 175 -2.53 10.33 -1.97
C GLY A 175 -3.06 11.41 -2.91
N LYS A 176 -3.74 12.44 -2.40
CA LYS A 176 -4.46 13.44 -3.21
C LYS A 176 -3.67 14.73 -3.37
N GLY A 177 -3.83 15.36 -4.53
CA GLY A 177 -3.37 16.73 -4.75
C GLY A 177 -4.22 17.71 -3.95
N ILE A 178 -3.58 18.50 -3.08
CA ILE A 178 -4.23 19.52 -2.24
C ILE A 178 -4.37 20.82 -3.01
N ALA A 179 -3.30 21.22 -3.70
CA ALA A 179 -3.22 22.48 -4.42
C ALA A 179 -2.16 22.42 -5.53
N SER A 180 -2.27 23.33 -6.48
CA SER A 180 -1.31 23.50 -7.58
C SER A 180 -1.03 24.98 -7.76
N PHE A 181 0.23 25.32 -8.03
CA PHE A 181 0.67 26.67 -8.40
C PHE A 181 1.29 26.59 -9.79
N SER A 182 0.89 27.49 -10.69
CA SER A 182 1.42 27.57 -12.06
C SER A 182 2.29 28.81 -12.20
N GLY A 183 3.52 28.61 -12.68
CA GLY A 183 4.44 29.64 -13.09
C GLY A 183 4.40 29.89 -14.59
N GLU A 184 5.29 30.75 -15.07
CA GLU A 184 5.48 31.00 -16.51
C GLU A 184 6.59 30.14 -17.12
N ASN A 185 7.32 29.38 -16.30
CA ASN A 185 8.51 28.61 -16.67
C ASN A 185 8.67 27.40 -15.75
N GLU A 186 9.43 26.42 -16.23
CA GLU A 186 9.69 25.13 -15.60
C GLU A 186 10.29 25.31 -14.20
N PHE A 187 9.73 24.64 -13.19
CA PHE A 187 10.31 24.64 -11.85
C PHE A 187 11.36 23.53 -11.73
N THR A 188 12.58 23.91 -11.37
CA THR A 188 13.73 22.99 -11.33
C THR A 188 14.06 22.51 -9.92
N CYS A 189 13.69 23.29 -8.89
CA CYS A 189 13.95 22.95 -7.50
C CYS A 189 12.86 23.51 -6.58
N CYS A 190 12.62 22.81 -5.46
CA CYS A 190 11.76 23.29 -4.40
C CYS A 190 12.30 22.91 -3.01
N ALA A 191 12.00 23.72 -2.00
CA ALA A 191 12.31 23.46 -0.60
C ALA A 191 11.18 23.99 0.30
N ILE A 192 11.00 23.36 1.46
CA ILE A 192 10.04 23.78 2.49
C ILE A 192 10.84 24.21 3.72
N ALA A 193 10.49 25.37 4.28
CA ALA A 193 11.15 25.86 5.48
C ALA A 193 10.72 25.06 6.73
N PRO A 194 11.49 25.10 7.83
CA PRO A 194 11.16 24.40 9.07
C PRO A 194 9.83 24.81 9.70
N ASP A 195 9.28 25.98 9.32
CA ASP A 195 7.95 26.43 9.76
C ASP A 195 6.79 25.60 9.15
N GLY A 196 7.08 24.76 8.16
CA GLY A 196 6.13 23.88 7.48
C GLY A 196 5.12 24.57 6.57
N VAL A 197 5.21 25.90 6.39
CA VAL A 197 4.26 26.68 5.60
C VAL A 197 4.93 27.52 4.53
N THR A 198 6.22 27.84 4.65
CA THR A 198 6.97 28.61 3.67
C THR A 198 7.64 27.68 2.65
N VAL A 199 7.42 27.97 1.38
CA VAL A 199 7.96 27.19 0.25
C VAL A 199 8.80 28.10 -0.62
N VAL A 200 9.97 27.62 -1.02
CA VAL A 200 10.87 28.31 -1.94
C VAL A 200 11.07 27.45 -3.17
N ALA A 201 10.87 28.00 -4.36
CA ALA A 201 11.06 27.28 -5.62
C ALA A 201 11.84 28.11 -6.64
N GLY A 202 12.74 27.46 -7.38
CA GLY A 202 13.52 28.08 -8.45
C GLY A 202 13.03 27.63 -9.82
N ASP A 203 12.87 28.56 -10.76
CA ASP A 203 12.50 28.26 -12.14
C ASP A 203 13.68 28.37 -13.12
N ARG A 204 13.50 27.82 -14.33
CA ARG A 204 14.53 27.80 -15.38
C ARG A 204 14.90 29.18 -15.94
N SER A 205 14.07 30.20 -15.69
CA SER A 205 14.36 31.59 -16.06
C SER A 205 15.28 32.30 -15.06
N GLY A 206 15.63 31.64 -13.96
CA GLY A 206 16.47 32.18 -12.90
C GLY A 206 15.69 32.97 -11.83
N ARG A 207 14.35 32.86 -11.79
CA ARG A 207 13.53 33.48 -10.74
C ARG A 207 13.39 32.53 -9.55
N VAL A 208 13.29 33.13 -8.37
CA VAL A 208 13.01 32.42 -7.11
C VAL A 208 11.67 32.89 -6.59
N HIS A 209 10.78 31.94 -6.35
CA HIS A 209 9.43 32.16 -5.88
C HIS A 209 9.35 31.83 -4.39
N PHE A 210 8.81 32.77 -3.61
CA PHE A 210 8.49 32.58 -2.20
C PHE A 210 6.98 32.42 -2.07
N LEU A 211 6.53 31.25 -1.66
CA LEU A 211 5.12 30.87 -1.57
C LEU A 211 4.79 30.50 -0.13
N ARG A 212 3.52 30.68 0.24
CA ARG A 212 2.99 30.29 1.55
C ARG A 212 1.83 29.32 1.40
N LEU A 213 1.87 28.22 2.13
CA LEU A 213 0.77 27.28 2.26
C LEU A 213 -0.26 27.86 3.23
N GLU A 214 -1.36 28.38 2.71
CA GLU A 214 -2.51 28.84 3.52
C GLU A 214 -3.68 27.86 3.34
N GLY A 215 -4.35 27.49 4.44
CA GLY A 215 -5.55 26.64 4.41
C GLY A 215 -5.37 25.15 4.79
N VAL A 216 -4.18 24.72 5.22
CA VAL A 216 -4.03 23.41 5.89
C VAL A 216 -4.49 23.57 7.34
N SER A 217 -5.80 23.61 7.56
CA SER A 217 -6.37 23.70 8.90
C SER A 217 -6.02 22.44 9.70
N GLY A 218 -5.12 22.56 10.67
CA GLY A 218 -5.10 21.66 11.81
C GLY A 218 -6.43 21.79 12.54
N GLY A 219 -7.26 20.74 12.46
CA GLY A 219 -8.35 20.53 13.42
C GLY A 219 -7.76 20.47 14.82
N GLY A 220 -8.37 21.21 15.76
CA GLY A 220 -7.89 21.42 17.13
C GLY A 220 -7.97 20.23 18.07
#